data_AF-A0A1X2E6A4-F1
#
_entry.id   AF-A0A1X2E6A4-F1
#
_cell.length_a   1.000
_cell.length_b   1.000
_cell.length_c   1.000
_cell.angle_alpha   90.00
_cell.angle_beta   90.00
_cell.angle_gamma   90.00
#
_symmetry.space_group_name_H-M   'P 1'
#
loop_
_entity.id
_entity.type
_entity.pdbx_description
1 polymer ?
#
loop_
_entity_poly.entity_id
_entity_poly.type
_entity_poly.pdbx_seq_one_letter_code
_entity_poly.pdbx_strand_id
1 'polypeptide(L)'
;MTDIPLVAIDLDDDERRFMVEALNEYFGAAKRAVPFLSSSLGASSDDEFRALVWRLLEAIDNGQPLSELDWSRALFLAEISWASDLVGSGLDFATRFRDEDAVELVRSVQRKTVTPRRYNLLRDNAKIVAN
;
A
#
# COMPACT_ATOMS: atom_id res chain seq x y z
N MET A 1 -9.98 4.52 -23.72
CA MET A 1 -9.60 4.17 -22.33
C MET A 1 -10.59 3.12 -21.86
N THR A 2 -10.13 1.91 -21.60
CA THR A 2 -10.95 0.90 -20.93
C THR A 2 -11.16 1.37 -19.51
N ASP A 3 -12.41 1.54 -19.11
CA ASP A 3 -12.76 1.95 -17.75
C ASP A 3 -12.29 0.85 -16.80
N ILE A 4 -11.34 1.16 -15.91
CA ILE A 4 -10.80 0.17 -14.98
C ILE A 4 -11.84 0.01 -13.86
N PRO A 5 -12.45 -1.18 -13.67
CA PRO A 5 -13.48 -1.35 -12.67
C PRO A 5 -12.91 -1.08 -11.28
N LEU A 6 -13.62 -0.24 -10.52
CA LEU A 6 -13.29 0.13 -9.15
C LEU A 6 -14.04 -0.77 -8.16
N VAL A 7 -13.37 -1.15 -7.09
CA VAL A 7 -13.89 -2.02 -6.04
C VAL A 7 -13.83 -1.29 -4.72
N ALA A 8 -14.97 -1.15 -4.05
CA ALA A 8 -15.00 -0.67 -2.67
C ALA A 8 -14.65 -1.82 -1.72
N ILE A 9 -13.75 -1.56 -0.78
CA ILE A 9 -13.51 -2.44 0.37
C ILE A 9 -13.98 -1.68 1.59
N ASP A 10 -14.81 -2.32 2.41
CA ASP A 10 -15.33 -1.76 3.65
C ASP A 10 -14.25 -1.83 4.73
N LEU A 11 -13.47 -0.75 4.83
CA LEU A 11 -12.50 -0.54 5.91
C LEU A 11 -13.19 0.22 7.04
N ASP A 12 -13.06 -0.29 8.25
CA ASP A 12 -13.42 0.49 9.44
C ASP A 12 -12.44 1.66 9.66
N ASP A 13 -12.76 2.51 10.64
CA ASP A 13 -11.99 3.73 10.88
C ASP A 13 -10.54 3.44 11.28
N ASP A 14 -10.29 2.38 12.05
CA ASP A 14 -8.93 2.04 12.52
C ASP A 14 -8.12 1.38 11.40
N GLU A 15 -8.72 0.49 10.60
CA GLU A 15 -8.11 -0.09 9.41
C GLU A 15 -7.77 0.98 8.37
N ARG A 16 -8.72 1.89 8.08
CA ARG A 16 -8.50 3.02 7.16
C ARG A 16 -7.35 3.88 7.66
N ARG A 17 -7.37 4.23 8.94
CA ARG A 17 -6.33 5.05 9.55
C ARG A 17 -4.96 4.38 9.49
N PHE A 18 -4.88 3.09 9.82
CA PHE A 18 -3.66 2.31 9.71
C PHE A 18 -3.11 2.33 8.28
N MET A 19 -3.96 2.09 7.27
CA MET A 19 -3.54 2.13 5.87
C MET A 19 -3.00 3.50 5.45
N VAL A 20 -3.66 4.59 5.87
CA VAL A 20 -3.22 5.97 5.59
C VAL A 20 -1.87 6.26 6.24
N GLU A 21 -1.72 5.95 7.54
CA GLU A 21 -0.46 6.14 8.27
C GLU A 21 0.66 5.31 7.62
N ALA A 22 0.38 4.05 7.28
CA ALA A 22 1.35 3.16 6.67
C ALA A 22 1.82 3.62 5.28
N LEU A 23 0.93 4.18 4.47
CA LEU A 23 1.32 4.75 3.18
C LEU A 23 2.08 6.08 3.34
N ASN A 24 1.73 6.87 4.36
CA ASN A 24 2.39 8.15 4.62
C ASN A 24 3.88 7.99 4.98
N GLU A 25 4.29 6.84 5.52
CA GLU A 25 5.68 6.54 5.85
C GLU A 25 6.65 6.65 4.66
N TYR A 26 6.19 6.51 3.43
CA TYR A 26 7.05 6.70 2.24
C TYR A 26 7.41 8.18 1.97
N PHE A 27 6.77 9.11 2.67
CA PHE A 27 7.18 10.52 2.79
C PHE A 27 8.01 10.77 4.07
N GLY A 28 8.11 9.78 4.95
CA GLY A 28 8.84 9.80 6.22
C GLY A 28 9.98 8.79 6.26
N ALA A 29 9.99 7.90 7.26
CA ALA A 29 11.11 7.01 7.55
C ALA A 29 11.35 5.93 6.47
N ALA A 30 10.28 5.44 5.84
CA ALA A 30 10.37 4.45 4.75
C ALA A 30 10.82 5.04 3.40
N LYS A 31 11.08 6.36 3.30
CA LYS A 31 11.48 7.01 2.04
C LYS A 31 12.71 6.38 1.36
N ARG A 32 13.60 5.75 2.13
CA ARG A 32 14.81 5.10 1.60
C ARG A 32 14.52 3.90 0.71
N ALA A 33 13.34 3.29 0.88
CA ALA A 33 12.94 2.10 0.13
C ALA A 33 12.31 2.43 -1.23
N VAL A 34 11.98 3.71 -1.50
CA VAL A 34 11.31 4.12 -2.74
C VAL A 34 12.05 3.61 -3.99
N PRO A 35 13.36 3.84 -4.18
CA PRO A 35 14.04 3.39 -5.40
C PRO A 35 13.99 1.86 -5.61
N PHE A 36 13.95 1.11 -4.52
CA PHE A 36 13.88 -0.35 -4.55
C PHE A 36 12.47 -0.88 -4.88
N LEU A 37 11.43 -0.18 -4.42
CA LEU A 37 10.03 -0.62 -4.56
C LEU A 37 9.35 -0.08 -5.83
N SER A 38 9.88 0.98 -6.46
CA SER A 38 9.29 1.62 -7.64
C SER A 38 8.90 0.65 -8.74
N SER A 39 9.83 -0.20 -9.18
CA SER A 39 9.59 -1.17 -10.27
C SER A 39 8.54 -2.21 -9.91
N SER A 40 8.52 -2.66 -8.64
CA SER A 40 7.54 -3.63 -8.15
C SER A 40 6.10 -3.10 -8.24
N LEU A 41 5.93 -1.77 -8.17
CA LEU A 41 4.62 -1.12 -8.24
C LEU A 41 4.30 -0.54 -9.62
N GLY A 42 5.20 -0.69 -10.58
CA GLY A 42 5.01 -0.19 -11.94
C GLY A 42 5.25 1.30 -12.09
N ALA A 43 6.04 1.89 -11.17
CA ALA A 43 6.53 3.25 -11.29
C ALA A 43 7.95 3.23 -11.88
N SER A 44 8.21 4.08 -12.87
CA SER A 44 9.50 4.19 -13.56
C SER A 44 10.44 5.20 -12.90
N SER A 45 9.94 5.96 -11.93
CA SER A 45 10.71 6.96 -11.18
C SER A 45 10.19 7.12 -9.75
N ASP A 46 11.02 7.71 -8.90
CA ASP A 46 10.64 8.06 -7.52
C ASP A 46 9.46 9.04 -7.49
N ASP A 47 9.36 9.96 -8.45
CA ASP A 47 8.26 10.92 -8.55
C ASP A 47 6.95 10.22 -8.92
N GLU A 48 6.98 9.29 -9.88
CA GLU A 48 5.82 8.46 -10.21
C GLU A 48 5.39 7.59 -9.03
N PHE A 49 6.35 7.05 -8.27
CA PHE A 49 6.05 6.29 -7.05
C PHE A 49 5.37 7.18 -6.01
N ARG A 50 5.91 8.38 -5.75
CA ARG A 50 5.32 9.31 -4.77
C ARG A 50 3.92 9.77 -5.19
N ALA A 51 3.71 10.07 -6.46
CA ALA A 51 2.40 10.42 -6.99
C ALA A 51 1.41 9.26 -6.85
N LEU A 52 1.86 8.02 -7.11
CA LEU A 52 1.08 6.82 -6.87
C LEU A 52 0.68 6.67 -5.40
N VAL A 53 1.64 6.74 -4.47
CA VAL A 53 1.38 6.60 -3.03
C VAL A 53 0.43 7.67 -2.54
N TRP A 54 0.63 8.94 -2.95
CA TRP A 54 -0.26 10.04 -2.59
C TRP A 54 -1.70 9.78 -3.04
N ARG A 55 -1.89 9.37 -4.31
CA ARG A 55 -3.22 9.04 -4.85
C ARG A 55 -3.89 7.89 -4.09
N LEU A 56 -3.14 6.85 -3.73
CA LEU A 56 -3.66 5.72 -2.96
C LEU A 56 -4.09 6.15 -1.56
N LEU A 57 -3.23 6.91 -0.88
CA LEU A 57 -3.49 7.46 0.45
C LEU A 57 -4.75 8.33 0.45
N GLU A 58 -4.83 9.30 -0.47
CA GLU A 58 -5.97 10.21 -0.57
C GLU A 58 -7.28 9.46 -0.87
N ALA A 59 -7.24 8.48 -1.78
CA ALA A 59 -8.42 7.68 -2.09
C ALA A 59 -8.89 6.86 -0.88
N ILE A 60 -7.98 6.23 -0.14
CA ILE A 60 -8.31 5.46 1.06
C ILE A 60 -8.84 6.37 2.17
N ASP A 61 -8.21 7.52 2.40
CA ASP A 61 -8.64 8.48 3.42
C ASP A 61 -10.07 8.98 3.14
N ASN A 62 -10.38 9.26 1.87
CA ASN A 62 -11.70 9.70 1.42
C ASN A 62 -12.71 8.57 1.18
N GLY A 63 -12.39 7.32 1.53
CA GLY A 63 -13.29 6.17 1.34
C GLY A 63 -13.66 5.87 -0.11
N GLN A 64 -12.81 6.24 -1.05
CA GLN A 64 -13.01 6.02 -2.46
C GLN A 64 -12.66 4.58 -2.85
N PRO A 65 -13.38 3.99 -3.81
CA PRO A 65 -13.03 2.68 -4.33
C PRO A 65 -11.74 2.74 -5.15
N LEU A 66 -10.93 1.68 -5.07
CA LEU A 66 -9.69 1.54 -5.84
C LEU A 66 -9.83 0.45 -6.90
N SER A 67 -8.95 0.49 -7.90
CA SER A 67 -8.79 -0.66 -8.80
C SER A 67 -8.24 -1.87 -8.05
N GLU A 68 -8.43 -3.07 -8.58
CA GLU A 68 -7.88 -4.31 -8.02
C GLU A 68 -6.35 -4.23 -7.85
N LEU A 69 -5.65 -3.64 -8.82
CA LEU A 69 -4.20 -3.46 -8.78
C LEU A 69 -3.81 -2.45 -7.69
N ASP A 70 -4.56 -1.37 -7.56
CA ASP A 70 -4.28 -0.34 -6.55
C ASP A 70 -4.52 -0.82 -5.13
N TRP A 71 -5.53 -1.68 -4.90
CA TRP A 71 -5.67 -2.38 -3.62
C TRP A 71 -4.47 -3.26 -3.30
N SER A 72 -3.93 -3.93 -4.32
CA SER A 72 -2.75 -4.78 -4.17
C SER A 72 -1.51 -3.95 -3.81
N ARG A 73 -1.31 -2.82 -4.50
CA ARG A 73 -0.23 -1.87 -4.25
C ARG A 73 -0.32 -1.27 -2.86
N ALA A 74 -1.51 -0.82 -2.45
CA ALA A 74 -1.73 -0.21 -1.15
C ALA A 74 -1.44 -1.19 -0.01
N LEU A 75 -1.96 -2.42 -0.09
CA LEU A 75 -1.71 -3.45 0.93
C LEU A 75 -0.22 -3.81 1.01
N PHE A 76 0.43 -4.07 -0.13
CA PHE A 76 1.84 -4.43 -0.19
C PHE A 76 2.74 -3.36 0.44
N LEU A 77 2.48 -2.08 0.13
CA LEU A 77 3.19 -0.95 0.72
C LEU A 77 2.96 -0.86 2.23
N ALA A 78 1.71 -0.96 2.68
CA ALA A 78 1.39 -0.88 4.10
C ALA A 78 2.06 -2.00 4.92
N GLU A 79 2.09 -3.22 4.39
CA GLU A 79 2.76 -4.36 5.03
C GLU A 79 4.27 -4.13 5.15
N ILE A 80 4.91 -3.60 4.11
CA ILE A 80 6.34 -3.33 4.11
C ILE A 80 6.69 -2.18 5.03
N SER A 81 5.98 -1.05 4.93
CA SER A 81 6.29 0.13 5.75
C SER A 81 6.12 -0.16 7.24
N TRP A 82 5.10 -0.91 7.62
CA TRP A 82 4.88 -1.29 9.01
C TRP A 82 5.86 -2.37 9.50
N ALA A 83 5.97 -3.51 8.82
CA ALA A 83 6.67 -4.66 9.41
C ALA A 83 8.19 -4.68 9.18
N SER A 84 8.69 -4.00 8.15
CA SER A 84 10.10 -4.11 7.75
C SER A 84 10.94 -2.98 8.31
N ASP A 85 11.90 -3.30 9.17
CA ASP A 85 12.94 -2.35 9.56
C ASP A 85 13.99 -2.16 8.45
N LEU A 86 14.12 -3.09 7.51
CA LEU A 86 15.10 -2.99 6.43
C LEU A 86 14.65 -2.02 5.33
N VAL A 87 13.42 -2.22 4.85
CA VAL A 87 12.85 -1.51 3.69
C VAL A 87 11.51 -0.84 4.00
N GLY A 88 11.20 -0.63 5.27
CA GLY A 88 10.06 0.14 5.76
C GLY A 88 10.48 1.06 6.91
N SER A 89 9.52 1.38 7.77
CA SER A 89 9.75 2.14 9.00
C SER A 89 9.93 1.20 10.21
N GLY A 90 9.37 -0.01 10.22
CA GLY A 90 9.67 -1.03 11.23
C GLY A 90 9.58 -0.50 12.65
N LEU A 91 10.71 -0.46 13.37
CA LEU A 91 10.78 0.03 14.75
C LEU A 91 10.55 1.56 14.87
N ASP A 92 10.75 2.31 13.79
CA ASP A 92 10.49 3.74 13.68
C ASP A 92 9.05 4.06 13.23
N PHE A 93 8.20 3.04 13.01
CA PHE A 93 6.82 3.25 12.57
C PHE A 93 6.02 3.97 13.66
N ALA A 94 5.85 5.28 13.49
CA ALA A 94 5.19 6.14 14.47
C ALA A 94 3.67 6.06 14.30
N THR A 95 3.05 5.07 14.95
CA THR A 95 1.59 4.96 15.03
C THR A 95 1.09 5.00 16.47
N ARG A 96 -0.19 5.33 16.63
CA ARG A 96 -0.89 5.29 17.91
C ARG A 96 -1.25 3.87 18.35
N PHE A 97 -1.18 2.91 17.43
CA PHE A 97 -1.48 1.51 17.72
C PHE A 97 -0.28 0.82 18.35
N ARG A 98 -0.51 -0.02 19.36
CA ARG A 98 0.55 -0.92 19.83
C ARG A 98 0.74 -2.02 18.78
N ASP A 99 1.93 -2.62 18.69
CA ASP A 99 2.22 -3.69 17.72
C ASP A 99 1.20 -4.84 17.77
N GLU A 100 0.77 -5.23 18.97
CA GLU A 100 -0.25 -6.26 19.21
C GLU A 100 -1.60 -5.90 18.57
N ASP A 101 -1.95 -4.62 18.56
CA ASP A 101 -3.21 -4.14 17.99
C ASP A 101 -3.05 -3.93 16.47
N ALA A 102 -1.89 -3.45 16.02
CA ALA A 102 -1.56 -3.24 14.62
C ALA A 102 -1.55 -4.56 13.82
N VAL A 103 -1.05 -5.66 14.40
CA VAL A 103 -1.08 -6.96 13.71
C VAL A 103 -2.52 -7.44 13.46
N GLU A 104 -3.44 -7.17 14.37
CA GLU A 104 -4.86 -7.51 14.17
C GLU A 104 -5.47 -6.71 13.03
N LEU A 105 -5.19 -5.40 12.96
CA LEU A 105 -5.62 -4.52 11.87
C LEU A 105 -5.07 -5.02 10.52
N VAL A 106 -3.78 -5.32 10.44
CA VAL A 106 -3.15 -5.86 9.21
C VAL A 106 -3.84 -7.15 8.77
N ARG A 107 -4.08 -8.09 9.69
CA ARG A 107 -4.78 -9.34 9.37
C ARG A 107 -6.22 -9.11 8.92
N SER A 108 -6.91 -8.13 9.48
CA SER A 108 -8.27 -7.77 9.06
C SER A 108 -8.27 -7.22 7.63
N VAL A 109 -7.41 -6.26 7.32
CA VAL A 109 -7.27 -5.69 5.97
C VAL A 109 -6.88 -6.78 4.96
N GLN A 110 -5.95 -7.68 5.30
CA GLN A 110 -5.56 -8.79 4.44
C GLN A 110 -6.73 -9.70 4.10
N ARG A 111 -7.59 -10.06 5.06
CA ARG A 111 -8.77 -10.91 4.80
C ARG A 111 -9.76 -10.24 3.86
N LYS A 112 -9.88 -8.92 3.91
CA LYS A 112 -10.75 -8.12 3.03
C LYS A 112 -10.13 -7.90 1.64
N THR A 113 -8.80 -7.89 1.56
CA THR A 113 -8.08 -7.40 0.38
C THR A 113 -7.41 -8.50 -0.43
N VAL A 114 -6.88 -9.57 0.16
CA VAL A 114 -6.08 -10.54 -0.57
C VAL A 114 -6.95 -11.46 -1.42
N THR A 115 -6.65 -11.51 -2.73
CA THR A 115 -7.22 -12.50 -3.66
C THR A 115 -6.14 -12.99 -4.63
N PRO A 116 -6.27 -14.21 -5.21
CA PRO A 116 -5.33 -14.70 -6.23
C PRO A 116 -5.22 -13.77 -7.44
N ARG A 117 -6.32 -13.13 -7.84
CA ARG A 117 -6.36 -12.14 -8.93
C ARG A 117 -5.49 -10.93 -8.63
N ARG A 118 -5.65 -10.35 -7.43
CA ARG A 118 -4.89 -9.17 -6.96
C ARG A 118 -3.38 -9.45 -6.92
N TYR A 119 -2.99 -10.62 -6.39
CA TYR A 119 -1.59 -11.06 -6.44
C TYR A 119 -1.04 -11.15 -7.88
N ASN A 120 -1.78 -11.79 -8.79
CA ASN A 120 -1.35 -11.91 -10.19
C ASN A 120 -1.19 -10.54 -10.86
N LEU A 121 -2.12 -9.61 -10.62
CA LEU A 121 -2.04 -8.24 -11.15
C LEU A 121 -0.79 -7.52 -10.66
N LEU A 122 -0.46 -7.60 -9.36
CA LEU A 122 0.74 -6.98 -8.81
C LEU A 122 2.02 -7.58 -9.43
N ARG A 123 2.10 -8.91 -9.52
CA ARG A 123 3.24 -9.61 -10.14
C ARG A 123 3.43 -9.23 -11.61
N ASP A 124 2.35 -9.23 -12.39
CA ASP A 124 2.43 -8.99 -13.83
C ASP A 124 2.75 -7.53 -14.13
N ASN A 125 2.25 -6.61 -13.29
CA ASN A 125 2.64 -5.21 -13.31
C ASN A 125 4.17 -5.01 -13.09
N ALA A 126 4.77 -5.70 -12.11
CA ALA A 126 6.20 -5.59 -11.85
C ALA A 126 7.07 -6.04 -13.04
N LYS A 127 6.62 -7.07 -13.78
CA LYS A 127 7.34 -7.59 -14.96
C LYS A 127 7.33 -6.64 -16.15
N ILE A 128 6.28 -5.82 -16.30
CA ILE A 128 6.17 -4.87 -17.41
C ILE A 128 7.25 -3.79 -17.32
N VAL A 129 7.57 -3.33 -16.12
CA VAL A 129 8.52 -2.22 -15.90
C VAL A 129 9.98 -2.69 -15.82
N ALA A 130 10.21 -4.00 -15.63
CA ALA A 130 11.56 -4.58 -15.58
C ALA A 130 12.15 -4.98 -16.95
N ASN A 131 11.37 -4.85 -18.04
CA ASN A 131 11.81 -5.11 -19.43
C ASN A 131 12.12 -3.81 -20.16
#